data_AF-A0A2T2UTT6-F1
#
_entry.id   AF-A0A2T2UTT6-F1
#
_cell.length_a   1.000
_cell.length_b   1.000
_cell.length_c   1.000
_cell.angle_alpha   90.00
_cell.angle_beta   90.00
_cell.angle_gamma   90.00
#
_symmetry.space_group_name_H-M   'P 1'
#
loop_
_entity.id
_entity.type
_entity.pdbx_description
1 polymer ?
#
loop_
_entity_poly.entity_id
_entity_poly.type
_entity_poly.pdbx_seq_one_letter_code
_entity_poly.pdbx_strand_id
1 'polypeptide(L)'
;MPTRSAFRFDPKAILGSFVVGVVFVVLLTWMNGNAFAAPTFPLLAMTSGFILAGVSYGYLSEGETVLEPMLSAVLVAIVSYLIITALNLQCFAGLMDEGTYTYMMVISFMNGVILTFAGAWAGEKLERTYAGSEAAAMEWGWIVAGVILGFAVSLFLANFVVWLFGLFAGAYAALQPNNAWVMLFVVFLGLQATGYVCAFRSPGDTSYEAAVSGFITLVLLIDVFVFTLAGVAGDPVLSYLRIVLVLFVGLLASLVGGYVGERMQIEVEGRPPADV
;
A
#
# COMPACT_ATOMS: atom_id res chain seq x y z
N MET A 1 27.60 14.37 -21.46
CA MET A 1 26.49 13.49 -21.02
C MET A 1 26.65 12.14 -21.69
N PRO A 2 27.04 11.07 -20.99
CA PRO A 2 26.85 9.73 -21.49
C PRO A 2 25.46 9.24 -21.02
N THR A 3 24.57 8.99 -21.97
CA THR A 3 23.37 8.18 -21.80
C THR A 3 23.80 6.76 -21.44
N ARG A 4 23.83 6.40 -20.15
CA ARG A 4 23.98 4.99 -19.73
C ARG A 4 22.65 4.27 -19.88
N SER A 5 22.27 3.95 -21.12
CA SER A 5 21.20 3.01 -21.45
C SER A 5 21.72 1.57 -21.44
N ALA A 6 22.44 1.17 -20.41
CA ALA A 6 22.82 -0.23 -20.24
C ALA A 6 21.68 -0.90 -19.46
N PHE A 7 20.83 -1.63 -20.18
CA PHE A 7 19.95 -2.65 -19.60
C PHE A 7 20.75 -3.47 -18.60
N ARG A 8 20.55 -3.22 -17.31
CA ARG A 8 21.29 -3.87 -16.24
C ARG A 8 20.29 -4.71 -15.46
N PHE A 9 19.88 -5.80 -16.11
CA PHE A 9 18.99 -6.81 -15.53
C PHE A 9 19.54 -7.25 -14.18
N ASP A 10 18.77 -7.05 -13.11
CA ASP A 10 19.05 -7.59 -11.79
C ASP A 10 18.09 -8.75 -11.48
N PRO A 11 18.49 -10.00 -11.79
CA PRO A 11 17.67 -11.18 -11.54
C PRO A 11 17.32 -11.36 -10.07
N LYS A 12 18.14 -10.86 -9.14
CA LYS A 12 17.88 -11.02 -7.70
C LYS A 12 16.74 -10.11 -7.26
N ALA A 13 16.73 -8.86 -7.71
CA ALA A 13 15.65 -7.92 -7.44
C ALA A 13 14.33 -8.40 -8.07
N ILE A 14 14.38 -8.90 -9.33
CA ILE A 14 13.22 -9.48 -10.00
C ILE A 14 12.69 -10.69 -9.25
N LEU A 15 13.56 -11.64 -8.88
CA LEU A 15 13.13 -12.85 -8.17
C LEU A 15 12.60 -12.53 -6.76
N GLY A 16 13.25 -11.61 -6.04
CA GLY A 16 12.79 -11.16 -4.73
C GLY A 16 11.42 -10.50 -4.80
N SER A 17 11.25 -9.54 -5.71
CA SER A 17 9.95 -8.89 -5.98
C SER A 17 8.88 -9.89 -6.40
N PHE A 18 9.23 -10.84 -7.28
CA PHE A 18 8.30 -11.88 -7.73
C PHE A 18 7.81 -12.75 -6.56
N VAL A 19 8.73 -13.24 -5.72
CA VAL A 19 8.38 -14.07 -4.56
C VAL A 19 7.52 -13.29 -3.59
N VAL A 20 7.93 -12.06 -3.24
CA VAL A 20 7.15 -11.19 -2.36
C VAL A 20 5.76 -10.93 -2.96
N GLY A 21 5.69 -10.57 -4.23
CA GLY A 21 4.43 -10.28 -4.92
C GLY A 21 3.48 -11.47 -4.96
N VAL A 22 3.95 -12.65 -5.37
CA VAL A 22 3.12 -13.86 -5.38
C VAL A 22 2.64 -14.20 -3.97
N VAL A 23 3.54 -14.16 -2.98
CA VAL A 23 3.17 -14.44 -1.59
C VAL A 23 2.11 -13.47 -1.09
N PHE A 24 2.32 -12.16 -1.19
CA PHE A 24 1.36 -11.17 -0.69
C PHE A 24 0.05 -11.19 -1.48
N VAL A 25 0.09 -11.20 -2.81
CA VAL A 25 -1.13 -11.24 -3.64
C VAL A 25 -1.95 -12.49 -3.33
N VAL A 26 -1.34 -13.68 -3.32
CA VAL A 26 -2.07 -14.94 -3.04
C VAL A 26 -2.54 -14.99 -1.60
N LEU A 27 -1.67 -14.70 -0.63
CA LEU A 27 -1.99 -14.76 0.80
C LEU A 27 -3.16 -13.83 1.15
N LEU A 28 -3.10 -12.58 0.69
CA LEU A 28 -4.13 -11.59 0.99
C LEU A 28 -5.46 -11.91 0.33
N THR A 29 -5.40 -12.44 -0.91
CA THR A 29 -6.59 -12.94 -1.61
C THR A 29 -7.21 -14.11 -0.87
N TRP A 30 -6.40 -15.08 -0.45
CA TRP A 30 -6.87 -16.27 0.26
C TRP A 30 -7.47 -15.92 1.62
N MET A 31 -6.82 -15.05 2.38
CA MET A 31 -7.29 -14.59 3.69
C MET A 31 -8.70 -13.99 3.63
N ASN A 32 -9.00 -13.22 2.58
CA ASN A 32 -10.29 -12.52 2.46
C ASN A 32 -11.27 -13.22 1.51
N GLY A 33 -10.83 -14.27 0.81
CA GLY A 33 -11.57 -14.90 -0.29
C GLY A 33 -12.85 -15.62 0.12
N ASN A 34 -12.98 -15.99 1.39
CA ASN A 34 -14.20 -16.64 1.91
C ASN A 34 -14.92 -15.79 2.97
N ALA A 35 -14.41 -14.58 3.25
CA ALA A 35 -14.89 -13.76 4.37
C ALA A 35 -16.21 -13.04 4.07
N PHE A 36 -16.40 -12.55 2.85
CA PHE A 36 -17.52 -11.66 2.48
C PHE A 36 -18.37 -12.15 1.32
N ALA A 37 -18.04 -13.31 0.73
CA ALA A 37 -18.63 -13.80 -0.53
C ALA A 37 -18.68 -12.73 -1.66
N ALA A 38 -17.83 -11.71 -1.57
CA ALA A 38 -17.77 -10.56 -2.47
C ALA A 38 -16.33 -10.37 -2.95
N PRO A 39 -16.11 -10.06 -4.23
CA PRO A 39 -14.77 -9.97 -4.79
C PRO A 39 -14.01 -8.71 -4.34
N THR A 40 -14.73 -7.69 -3.85
CA THR A 40 -14.19 -6.36 -3.58
C THR A 40 -13.02 -6.37 -2.58
N PHE A 41 -13.16 -7.07 -1.45
CA PHE A 41 -12.10 -7.16 -0.44
C PHE A 41 -10.85 -7.90 -0.96
N PRO A 42 -10.97 -9.12 -1.52
CA PRO A 42 -9.86 -9.80 -2.18
C PRO A 42 -9.16 -8.95 -3.24
N LEU A 43 -9.90 -8.21 -4.07
CA LEU A 43 -9.31 -7.35 -5.11
C LEU A 43 -8.50 -6.19 -4.51
N LEU A 44 -8.97 -5.55 -3.43
CA LEU A 44 -8.16 -4.55 -2.70
C LEU A 44 -6.94 -5.17 -2.01
N ALA A 45 -7.07 -6.40 -1.53
CA ALA A 45 -5.97 -7.15 -0.96
C ALA A 45 -4.89 -7.41 -2.04
N MET A 46 -5.31 -7.81 -3.25
CA MET A 46 -4.42 -7.99 -4.40
C MET A 46 -3.69 -6.70 -4.78
N THR A 47 -4.38 -5.55 -4.83
CA THR A 47 -3.73 -4.28 -5.19
C THR A 47 -2.63 -3.90 -4.22
N SER A 48 -2.82 -4.12 -2.91
CA SER A 48 -1.75 -3.90 -1.93
C SER A 48 -0.55 -4.84 -2.14
N GLY A 49 -0.80 -6.11 -2.47
CA GLY A 49 0.27 -7.07 -2.79
C GLY A 49 1.10 -6.67 -4.02
N PHE A 50 0.46 -6.14 -5.06
CA PHE A 50 1.15 -5.60 -6.24
C PHE A 50 2.00 -4.36 -5.93
N ILE A 51 1.48 -3.42 -5.14
CA ILE A 51 2.25 -2.24 -4.73
C ILE A 51 3.48 -2.68 -3.92
N LEU A 52 3.32 -3.60 -2.96
CA LEU A 52 4.41 -4.11 -2.13
C LEU A 52 5.45 -4.89 -2.95
N ALA A 53 5.02 -5.63 -3.98
CA ALA A 53 5.93 -6.28 -4.93
C ALA A 53 6.82 -5.23 -5.64
N GLY A 54 6.22 -4.11 -6.03
CA GLY A 54 6.90 -2.98 -6.64
C GLY A 54 7.89 -2.35 -5.68
N VAL A 55 7.44 -1.99 -4.47
CA VAL A 55 8.31 -1.40 -3.43
C VAL A 55 9.51 -2.29 -3.16
N SER A 56 9.28 -3.60 -3.06
CA SER A 56 10.35 -4.58 -2.83
C SER A 56 11.33 -4.64 -4.00
N TYR A 57 10.85 -4.53 -5.24
CA TYR A 57 11.73 -4.41 -6.41
C TYR A 57 12.60 -3.15 -6.29
N GLY A 58 11.96 -1.98 -6.14
CA GLY A 58 12.66 -0.70 -6.12
C GLY A 58 13.67 -0.58 -4.99
N TYR A 59 13.40 -1.23 -3.85
CA TYR A 59 14.33 -1.28 -2.72
C TYR A 59 15.52 -2.24 -2.94
N LEU A 60 15.35 -3.29 -3.75
CA LEU A 60 16.38 -4.31 -4.01
C LEU A 60 17.21 -4.03 -5.28
N SER A 61 16.75 -3.14 -6.16
CA SER A 61 17.28 -2.94 -7.52
C SER A 61 18.39 -1.90 -7.58
N GLU A 62 19.60 -2.31 -7.99
CA GLU A 62 20.71 -1.41 -8.26
C GLU A 62 20.54 -0.62 -9.59
N GLY A 63 19.67 0.39 -9.61
CA GLY A 63 19.59 1.36 -10.72
C GLY A 63 18.22 1.56 -11.35
N GLU A 64 18.10 2.64 -12.12
CA GLU A 64 16.85 3.17 -12.67
C GLU A 64 16.35 2.27 -13.81
N THR A 65 15.37 1.40 -13.49
CA THR A 65 14.96 0.32 -14.41
C THR A 65 13.44 0.25 -14.53
N VAL A 66 12.91 0.61 -15.70
CA VAL A 66 11.45 0.58 -15.96
C VAL A 66 10.98 -0.82 -16.40
N LEU A 67 11.82 -1.57 -17.10
CA LEU A 67 11.42 -2.83 -17.76
C LEU A 67 11.40 -4.05 -16.83
N GLU A 68 12.22 -4.02 -15.79
CA GLU A 68 12.39 -5.11 -14.82
C GLU A 68 11.24 -5.22 -13.81
N PRO A 69 10.73 -4.12 -13.20
CA PRO A 69 9.53 -4.21 -12.36
C PRO A 69 8.31 -4.62 -13.19
N MET A 70 8.26 -4.28 -14.48
CA MET A 70 7.21 -4.75 -15.40
C MET A 70 7.24 -6.27 -15.54
N LEU A 71 8.43 -6.86 -15.76
CA LEU A 71 8.57 -8.29 -15.94
C LEU A 71 8.23 -9.05 -14.65
N SER A 72 8.68 -8.54 -13.50
CA SER A 72 8.27 -9.07 -12.18
C SER A 72 6.74 -9.02 -12.03
N ALA A 73 6.12 -7.87 -12.29
CA ALA A 73 4.68 -7.68 -12.15
C ALA A 73 3.85 -8.62 -13.03
N VAL A 74 4.27 -8.81 -14.29
CA VAL A 74 3.62 -9.74 -15.23
C VAL A 74 3.75 -11.19 -14.74
N LEU A 75 4.93 -11.59 -14.23
CA LEU A 75 5.13 -12.91 -13.66
C LEU A 75 4.26 -13.12 -12.41
N VAL A 76 4.21 -12.12 -11.51
CA VAL A 76 3.33 -12.16 -10.32
C VAL A 76 1.87 -12.29 -10.75
N ALA A 77 1.42 -11.53 -11.75
CA ALA A 77 0.05 -11.58 -12.24
C ALA A 77 -0.30 -12.97 -12.81
N ILE A 78 0.55 -13.53 -13.68
CA ILE A 78 0.32 -14.85 -14.29
C ILE A 78 0.29 -15.94 -13.23
N VAL A 79 1.29 -15.99 -12.35
CA VAL A 79 1.40 -17.05 -11.34
C VAL A 79 0.28 -16.92 -10.29
N SER A 80 -0.01 -15.71 -9.83
CA SER A 80 -1.11 -15.48 -8.89
C SER A 80 -2.46 -15.81 -9.51
N TYR A 81 -2.68 -15.51 -10.79
CA TYR A 81 -3.90 -15.90 -11.52
C TYR A 81 -4.09 -17.42 -11.47
N LEU A 82 -3.04 -18.19 -11.80
CA LEU A 82 -3.11 -19.66 -11.80
C LEU A 82 -3.39 -20.22 -10.40
N ILE A 83 -2.70 -19.70 -9.38
CA ILE A 83 -2.88 -20.15 -7.99
C ILE A 83 -4.29 -19.80 -7.48
N ILE A 84 -4.75 -18.56 -7.68
CA ILE A 84 -6.07 -18.11 -7.24
C ILE A 84 -7.18 -18.90 -7.95
N THR A 85 -7.01 -19.18 -9.25
CA THR A 85 -7.92 -20.07 -10.00
C THR A 85 -7.96 -21.46 -9.37
N ALA A 86 -6.81 -22.03 -9.04
CA ALA A 86 -6.72 -23.36 -8.43
C ALA A 86 -7.32 -23.41 -7.01
N LEU A 87 -7.28 -22.30 -6.27
CA LEU A 87 -7.90 -22.19 -4.93
C LEU A 87 -9.43 -22.16 -4.98
N ASN A 88 -10.03 -21.88 -6.13
CA ASN A 88 -11.49 -21.88 -6.35
C ASN A 88 -12.27 -21.11 -5.26
N LEU A 89 -11.84 -19.88 -4.97
CA LEU A 89 -12.38 -19.06 -3.89
C LEU A 89 -13.81 -18.57 -4.20
N GLN A 90 -14.72 -18.73 -3.24
CA GLN A 90 -16.14 -18.43 -3.43
C GLN A 90 -16.41 -16.94 -3.70
N CYS A 91 -15.57 -16.02 -3.20
CA CYS A 91 -15.70 -14.58 -3.48
C CYS A 91 -15.68 -14.23 -4.96
N PHE A 92 -15.06 -15.06 -5.79
CA PHE A 92 -14.93 -14.81 -7.22
C PHE A 92 -15.95 -15.56 -8.06
N ALA A 93 -16.89 -16.30 -7.44
CA ALA A 93 -17.93 -17.03 -8.18
C ALA A 93 -18.75 -16.09 -9.09
N GLY A 94 -19.06 -14.87 -8.63
CA GLY A 94 -19.73 -13.86 -9.45
C GLY A 94 -18.84 -13.20 -10.53
N LEU A 95 -17.54 -13.47 -10.51
CA LEU A 95 -16.57 -13.07 -11.52
C LEU A 95 -16.11 -14.25 -12.37
N MET A 96 -16.77 -15.41 -12.29
CA MET A 96 -16.48 -16.58 -13.10
C MET A 96 -17.64 -16.85 -14.06
N ASP A 97 -17.29 -17.16 -15.32
CA ASP A 97 -18.20 -17.66 -16.33
C ASP A 97 -17.63 -18.96 -16.91
N GLU A 98 -18.45 -20.00 -16.97
CA GLU A 98 -18.08 -21.35 -17.44
C GLU A 98 -16.77 -21.93 -16.83
N GLY A 99 -16.47 -21.60 -15.56
CA GLY A 99 -15.27 -22.09 -14.88
C GLY A 99 -13.99 -21.28 -15.15
N THR A 100 -14.09 -20.16 -15.87
CA THR A 100 -12.99 -19.23 -16.13
C THR A 100 -13.29 -17.84 -15.56
N TYR A 101 -12.27 -17.09 -15.16
CA TYR A 101 -12.48 -15.73 -14.69
C TYR A 101 -12.88 -14.79 -15.83
N THR A 102 -13.88 -13.95 -15.56
CA THR A 102 -14.35 -12.90 -16.45
C THR A 102 -13.28 -11.84 -16.72
N TYR A 103 -13.49 -11.03 -17.76
CA TYR A 103 -12.60 -9.92 -18.13
C TYR A 103 -12.32 -8.93 -16.99
N MET A 104 -13.23 -8.81 -16.01
CA MET A 104 -13.05 -7.93 -14.83
C MET A 104 -11.89 -8.39 -13.93
N MET A 105 -11.66 -9.69 -13.81
CA MET A 105 -10.51 -10.22 -13.06
C MET A 105 -9.21 -9.89 -13.81
N VAL A 106 -9.21 -10.05 -15.14
CA VAL A 106 -8.06 -9.71 -15.99
C VAL A 106 -7.71 -8.22 -15.88
N ILE A 107 -8.70 -7.33 -15.95
CA ILE A 107 -8.50 -5.88 -15.74
C ILE A 107 -7.91 -5.61 -14.35
N SER A 108 -8.36 -6.33 -13.31
CA SER A 108 -7.83 -6.17 -11.96
C SER A 108 -6.34 -6.54 -11.86
N PHE A 109 -5.93 -7.62 -12.55
CA PHE A 109 -4.51 -7.98 -12.67
C PHE A 109 -3.71 -6.94 -13.46
N MET A 110 -4.26 -6.39 -14.56
CA MET A 110 -3.60 -5.31 -15.32
C MET A 110 -3.41 -4.04 -14.48
N ASN A 111 -4.41 -3.67 -13.68
CA ASN A 111 -4.30 -2.56 -12.73
C ASN A 111 -3.23 -2.85 -11.68
N GLY A 112 -3.15 -4.09 -11.20
CA GLY A 112 -2.07 -4.56 -10.32
C GLY A 112 -0.68 -4.36 -10.95
N VAL A 113 -0.51 -4.70 -12.22
CA VAL A 113 0.75 -4.48 -12.95
C VAL A 113 1.12 -2.99 -12.97
N ILE A 114 0.16 -2.10 -13.28
CA ILE A 114 0.39 -0.65 -13.28
C ILE A 114 0.79 -0.16 -11.87
N LEU A 115 0.09 -0.62 -10.82
CA LEU A 115 0.38 -0.25 -9.44
C LEU A 115 1.75 -0.75 -8.95
N THR A 116 2.27 -1.82 -9.55
CA THR A 116 3.62 -2.31 -9.26
C THR A 116 4.68 -1.28 -9.69
N PHE A 117 4.45 -0.52 -10.77
CA PHE A 117 5.36 0.57 -11.16
C PHE A 117 5.35 1.72 -10.15
N ALA A 118 4.17 2.09 -9.64
CA ALA A 118 4.06 3.09 -8.58
C ALA A 118 4.81 2.65 -7.32
N GLY A 119 4.66 1.37 -6.95
CA GLY A 119 5.44 0.76 -5.87
C GLY A 119 6.95 0.78 -6.15
N ALA A 120 7.38 0.38 -7.34
CA ALA A 120 8.80 0.36 -7.73
C ALA A 120 9.43 1.74 -7.65
N TRP A 121 8.77 2.75 -8.19
CA TRP A 121 9.22 4.13 -8.08
C TRP A 121 9.35 4.60 -6.62
N ALA A 122 8.38 4.26 -5.76
CA ALA A 122 8.44 4.58 -4.34
C ALA A 122 9.60 3.84 -3.63
N GLY A 123 9.84 2.57 -4.01
CA GLY A 123 10.95 1.76 -3.50
C GLY A 123 12.32 2.29 -3.92
N GLU A 124 12.49 2.67 -5.19
CA GLU A 124 13.74 3.27 -5.69
C GLU A 124 14.04 4.58 -4.97
N LYS A 125 12.99 5.38 -4.71
CA LYS A 125 13.13 6.63 -3.94
C LYS A 125 13.56 6.36 -2.50
N LEU A 126 13.03 5.31 -1.86
CA LEU A 126 13.48 4.86 -0.54
C LEU A 126 14.93 4.36 -0.52
N GLU A 127 15.42 3.74 -1.59
CA GLU A 127 16.80 3.25 -1.65
C GLU A 127 17.81 4.39 -1.86
N ARG A 128 17.55 5.27 -2.84
CA ARG A 128 18.56 6.18 -3.41
C ARG A 128 18.74 7.51 -2.70
N THR A 129 17.89 7.86 -1.75
CA THR A 129 18.09 9.11 -1.00
C THR A 129 19.12 8.90 0.11
N TYR A 130 20.37 9.15 -0.28
CA TYR A 130 21.47 9.57 0.58
C TYR A 130 22.25 10.65 -0.19
N ALA A 131 22.48 11.79 0.49
CA ALA A 131 23.34 12.90 0.11
C ALA A 131 22.80 13.97 -0.90
N GLY A 132 22.56 15.17 -0.37
CA GLY A 132 23.07 16.40 -1.00
C GLY A 132 22.16 17.18 -1.93
N SER A 133 20.83 17.12 -1.78
CA SER A 133 19.92 18.02 -2.52
C SER A 133 19.66 19.30 -1.73
N GLU A 134 19.76 20.46 -2.38
CA GLU A 134 19.34 21.75 -1.81
C GLU A 134 17.87 21.67 -1.35
N ALA A 135 17.60 22.23 -0.17
CA ALA A 135 16.31 22.16 0.50
C ALA A 135 15.23 22.91 -0.31
N ALA A 136 14.47 22.20 -1.13
CA ALA A 136 13.18 22.68 -1.58
C ALA A 136 12.25 22.75 -0.36
N ALA A 137 11.41 23.79 -0.28
CA ALA A 137 10.47 23.93 0.83
C ALA A 137 9.49 22.73 0.94
N MET A 138 9.26 21.99 -0.15
CA MET A 138 8.45 20.78 -0.17
C MET A 138 8.79 19.88 -1.37
N GLU A 139 9.03 18.60 -1.12
CA GLU A 139 9.36 17.57 -2.11
C GLU A 139 8.14 16.68 -2.43
N TRP A 140 7.40 17.05 -3.48
CA TRP A 140 6.21 16.31 -3.93
C TRP A 140 6.45 14.81 -4.16
N GLY A 141 7.66 14.43 -4.57
CA GLY A 141 7.96 13.01 -4.75
C GLY A 141 7.96 12.24 -3.42
N TRP A 142 8.35 12.85 -2.31
CA TRP A 142 8.29 12.20 -0.99
C TRP A 142 6.87 12.10 -0.46
N ILE A 143 6.06 13.13 -0.73
CA ILE A 143 4.62 13.09 -0.48
C ILE A 143 3.99 11.91 -1.21
N VAL A 144 4.24 11.76 -2.52
CA VAL A 144 3.67 10.68 -3.33
C VAL A 144 4.19 9.29 -2.90
N ALA A 145 5.48 9.16 -2.56
CA ALA A 145 6.02 7.90 -2.05
C ALA A 145 5.38 7.49 -0.71
N GLY A 146 5.21 8.45 0.21
CA GLY A 146 4.45 8.27 1.44
C GLY A 146 3.01 7.84 1.17
N VAL A 147 2.34 8.46 0.19
CA VAL A 147 0.95 8.11 -0.16
C VAL A 147 0.85 6.66 -0.63
N ILE A 148 1.73 6.24 -1.55
CA ILE A 148 1.74 4.89 -2.12
C ILE A 148 1.96 3.84 -1.03
N LEU A 149 2.96 4.06 -0.17
CA LEU A 149 3.30 3.12 0.92
C LEU A 149 2.23 3.11 2.00
N GLY A 150 1.79 4.29 2.43
CA GLY A 150 0.72 4.46 3.40
C GLY A 150 -0.56 3.76 2.98
N PHE A 151 -0.94 3.94 1.71
CA PHE A 151 -2.11 3.28 1.14
C PHE A 151 -1.95 1.76 1.11
N ALA A 152 -0.82 1.25 0.63
CA ALA A 152 -0.55 -0.19 0.57
C ALA A 152 -0.54 -0.84 1.96
N VAL A 153 0.16 -0.24 2.93
CA VAL A 153 0.24 -0.73 4.32
C VAL A 153 -1.13 -0.68 4.99
N SER A 154 -1.89 0.41 4.80
CA SER A 154 -3.24 0.53 5.36
C SER A 154 -4.18 -0.54 4.83
N LEU A 155 -4.17 -0.78 3.51
CA LEU A 155 -4.97 -1.84 2.89
C LEU A 155 -4.54 -3.22 3.38
N PHE A 156 -3.24 -3.48 3.48
CA PHE A 156 -2.71 -4.73 4.02
C PHE A 156 -3.20 -4.96 5.44
N LEU A 157 -3.00 -3.99 6.34
CA LEU A 157 -3.38 -4.10 7.75
C LEU A 157 -4.90 -4.23 7.92
N ALA A 158 -5.70 -3.55 7.10
CA ALA A 158 -7.15 -3.67 7.12
C ALA A 158 -7.60 -5.08 6.77
N ASN A 159 -7.06 -5.64 5.68
CA ASN A 159 -7.32 -7.02 5.27
C ASN A 159 -6.84 -8.04 6.31
N PHE A 160 -5.70 -7.79 6.95
CA PHE A 160 -5.16 -8.66 8.00
C PHE A 160 -6.04 -8.68 9.26
N VAL A 161 -6.49 -7.51 9.73
CA VAL A 161 -7.38 -7.41 10.89
C VAL A 161 -8.73 -8.07 10.62
N VAL A 162 -9.29 -7.84 9.45
CA VAL A 162 -10.56 -8.46 9.05
C VAL A 162 -10.45 -9.99 9.04
N TRP A 163 -9.36 -10.52 8.50
CA TRP A 163 -9.08 -11.96 8.55
C TRP A 163 -8.93 -12.49 9.99
N LEU A 164 -8.18 -11.78 10.84
CA LEU A 164 -8.02 -12.17 12.25
C LEU A 164 -9.37 -12.26 12.97
N PHE A 165 -10.26 -11.29 12.76
CA PHE A 165 -11.62 -11.34 13.31
C PHE A 165 -12.42 -12.51 12.73
N GLY A 166 -12.21 -12.84 11.44
CA GLY A 166 -12.74 -14.04 10.80
C GLY A 166 -12.43 -15.34 11.55
N LEU A 167 -11.28 -15.45 12.21
CA LEU A 167 -10.89 -16.64 12.97
C LEU A 167 -11.66 -16.83 14.29
N PHE A 168 -12.15 -15.74 14.90
CA PHE A 168 -12.68 -15.78 16.27
C PHE A 168 -14.13 -15.33 16.42
N ALA A 169 -14.56 -14.34 15.63
CA ALA A 169 -15.85 -13.66 15.78
C ALA A 169 -16.62 -13.49 14.46
N GLY A 170 -16.06 -13.96 13.34
CA GLY A 170 -16.57 -13.76 11.99
C GLY A 170 -16.03 -12.46 11.35
N ALA A 171 -15.78 -12.48 10.04
CA ALA A 171 -15.07 -11.40 9.36
C ALA A 171 -15.81 -10.04 9.42
N TYR A 172 -17.14 -10.06 9.41
CA TYR A 172 -17.97 -8.87 9.57
C TYR A 172 -17.83 -8.21 10.95
N ALA A 173 -17.39 -8.95 11.98
CA ALA A 173 -17.25 -8.39 13.32
C ALA A 173 -16.23 -7.26 13.38
N ALA A 174 -15.19 -7.27 12.53
CA ALA A 174 -14.23 -6.16 12.43
C ALA A 174 -14.88 -4.84 11.95
N LEU A 175 -15.96 -4.94 11.16
CA LEU A 175 -16.65 -3.81 10.56
C LEU A 175 -17.85 -3.31 11.40
N GLN A 176 -18.19 -4.04 12.47
CA GLN A 176 -19.31 -3.68 13.32
C GLN A 176 -19.05 -2.40 14.12
N PRO A 177 -20.10 -1.62 14.44
CA PRO A 177 -20.01 -0.40 15.25
C PRO A 177 -19.17 -0.52 16.52
N ASN A 178 -19.29 -1.65 17.24
CA ASN A 178 -18.61 -1.88 18.51
C ASN A 178 -17.09 -2.05 18.35
N ASN A 179 -16.64 -2.50 17.17
CA ASN A 179 -15.23 -2.76 16.87
C ASN A 179 -14.64 -1.74 15.90
N ALA A 180 -15.36 -0.66 15.59
CA ALA A 180 -14.92 0.38 14.67
C ALA A 180 -13.56 1.00 15.09
N TRP A 181 -13.26 1.02 16.39
CA TRP A 181 -11.98 1.45 16.95
C TRP A 181 -10.78 0.65 16.42
N VAL A 182 -10.96 -0.63 16.09
CA VAL A 182 -9.91 -1.47 15.55
C VAL A 182 -9.55 -1.04 14.12
N MET A 183 -10.55 -0.73 13.31
CA MET A 183 -10.33 -0.20 11.95
C MET A 183 -9.74 1.21 11.98
N LEU A 184 -10.14 2.04 12.95
CA LEU A 184 -9.49 3.34 13.20
C LEU A 184 -8.01 3.17 13.58
N PHE A 185 -7.69 2.18 14.41
CA PHE A 185 -6.33 1.88 14.81
C PHE A 185 -5.48 1.38 13.63
N VAL A 186 -6.05 0.57 12.74
CA VAL A 186 -5.39 0.16 11.49
C VAL A 186 -5.05 1.36 10.61
N VAL A 187 -6.02 2.25 10.39
CA VAL A 187 -5.81 3.47 9.61
C VAL A 187 -4.76 4.36 10.28
N PHE A 188 -4.77 4.45 11.61
CA PHE A 188 -3.75 5.15 12.38
C PHE A 188 -2.34 4.59 12.11
N LEU A 189 -2.15 3.27 12.19
CA LEU A 189 -0.84 2.64 11.95
C LEU A 189 -0.36 2.85 10.50
N GLY A 190 -1.27 2.72 9.53
CA GLY A 190 -0.94 2.95 8.13
C GLY A 190 -0.54 4.40 7.84
N LEU A 191 -1.22 5.37 8.44
CA LEU A 191 -0.89 6.80 8.32
C LEU A 191 0.36 7.21 9.09
N GLN A 192 0.63 6.54 10.21
CA GLN A 192 1.90 6.67 10.91
C GLN A 192 3.06 6.20 10.03
N ALA A 193 2.89 5.08 9.31
CA ALA A 193 3.87 4.63 8.33
C ALA A 193 4.06 5.63 7.18
N THR A 194 2.98 6.23 6.67
CA THR A 194 3.04 7.34 5.69
C THR A 194 3.94 8.47 6.19
N GLY A 195 3.65 8.98 7.39
CA GLY A 195 4.39 10.09 7.98
C GLY A 195 5.86 9.76 8.22
N TYR A 196 6.12 8.56 8.73
CA TYR A 196 7.47 8.07 8.96
C TYR A 196 8.29 8.04 7.67
N VAL A 197 7.73 7.52 6.57
CA VAL A 197 8.43 7.45 5.29
C VAL A 197 8.75 8.83 4.73
N CYS A 198 7.79 9.77 4.77
CA CYS A 198 8.02 11.13 4.30
C CYS A 198 9.12 11.81 5.11
N ALA A 199 9.08 11.67 6.44
CA ALA A 199 9.98 12.41 7.30
C ALA A 199 11.36 11.78 7.52
N PHE A 200 11.51 10.46 7.36
CA PHE A 200 12.79 9.80 7.62
C PHE A 200 13.87 10.12 6.57
N ARG A 201 13.47 10.48 5.35
CA ARG A 201 14.41 10.66 4.23
C ARG A 201 14.16 11.88 3.36
N SER A 202 13.15 12.70 3.65
CA SER A 202 12.94 13.90 2.85
C SER A 202 13.95 15.00 3.18
N PRO A 203 14.52 15.68 2.18
CA PRO A 203 15.33 16.88 2.37
C PRO A 203 14.50 18.17 2.53
N GLY A 204 13.17 18.10 2.43
CA GLY A 204 12.25 19.24 2.55
C GLY A 204 11.69 19.42 3.97
N ASP A 205 10.61 20.20 4.10
CA ASP A 205 9.90 20.35 5.38
C ASP A 205 9.08 19.08 5.69
N THR A 206 9.71 18.20 6.45
CA THR A 206 9.24 16.88 6.85
C THR A 206 7.89 16.90 7.55
N SER A 207 7.56 17.97 8.28
CA SER A 207 6.29 18.11 9.00
C SER A 207 5.13 18.45 8.06
N TYR A 208 5.32 19.36 7.10
CA TYR A 208 4.27 19.66 6.10
C TYR A 208 4.10 18.51 5.11
N GLU A 209 5.19 17.87 4.68
CA GLU A 209 5.13 16.75 3.75
C GLU A 209 4.40 15.54 4.34
N ALA A 210 4.69 15.20 5.60
CA ALA A 210 3.94 14.17 6.31
C ALA A 210 2.45 14.53 6.37
N ALA A 211 2.09 15.76 6.77
CA ALA A 211 0.70 16.19 6.85
C ALA A 211 -0.05 16.08 5.52
N VAL A 212 0.55 16.55 4.41
CA VAL A 212 -0.06 16.51 3.07
C VAL A 212 -0.17 15.06 2.59
N SER A 213 0.87 14.26 2.77
CA SER A 213 0.86 12.84 2.39
C SER A 213 -0.21 12.07 3.17
N GLY A 214 -0.27 12.25 4.48
CA GLY A 214 -1.28 11.65 5.34
C GLY A 214 -2.69 12.04 4.96
N PHE A 215 -2.93 13.33 4.65
CA PHE A 215 -4.23 13.80 4.20
C PHE A 215 -4.66 13.13 2.88
N ILE A 216 -3.77 13.06 1.87
CA ILE A 216 -4.06 12.41 0.60
C ILE A 216 -4.32 10.92 0.78
N THR A 217 -3.47 10.21 1.53
CA THR A 217 -3.67 8.78 1.85
C THR A 217 -5.04 8.57 2.49
N LEU A 218 -5.41 9.42 3.44
CA LEU A 218 -6.66 9.31 4.17
C LEU A 218 -7.88 9.53 3.27
N VAL A 219 -7.85 10.50 2.36
CA VAL A 219 -8.92 10.71 1.37
C VAL A 219 -9.08 9.47 0.49
N LEU A 220 -7.98 8.92 -0.04
CA LEU A 220 -8.02 7.71 -0.86
C LEU A 220 -8.55 6.50 -0.09
N LEU A 221 -8.17 6.34 1.19
CA LEU A 221 -8.68 5.26 2.02
C LEU A 221 -10.17 5.44 2.30
N ILE A 222 -10.64 6.66 2.61
CA ILE A 222 -12.07 6.92 2.79
C ILE A 222 -12.84 6.57 1.53
N ASP A 223 -12.37 6.99 0.35
CA ASP A 223 -13.02 6.66 -0.91
C ASP A 223 -13.12 5.14 -1.10
N VAL A 224 -12.00 4.42 -0.91
CA VAL A 224 -12.01 2.97 -0.97
C VAL A 224 -13.00 2.37 0.01
N PHE A 225 -12.96 2.75 1.29
CA PHE A 225 -13.88 2.21 2.29
C PHE A 225 -15.34 2.57 1.99
N VAL A 226 -15.64 3.77 1.53
CA VAL A 226 -17.00 4.18 1.14
C VAL A 226 -17.48 3.34 -0.03
N PHE A 227 -16.74 3.28 -1.14
CA PHE A 227 -17.17 2.55 -2.34
C PHE A 227 -17.22 1.03 -2.13
N THR A 228 -16.38 0.49 -1.24
CA THR A 228 -16.34 -0.95 -0.98
C THR A 228 -17.31 -1.41 0.09
N LEU A 229 -17.58 -0.59 1.11
CA LEU A 229 -18.53 -0.90 2.19
C LEU A 229 -19.95 -0.42 1.91
N ALA A 230 -20.18 0.51 0.98
CA ALA A 230 -21.53 0.97 0.62
C ALA A 230 -22.46 -0.16 0.15
N GLY A 231 -21.92 -1.26 -0.35
CA GLY A 231 -22.69 -2.45 -0.74
C GLY A 231 -22.95 -3.46 0.40
N VAL A 232 -22.33 -3.29 1.57
CA VAL A 232 -22.41 -4.25 2.68
C VAL A 232 -23.48 -3.79 3.68
N ALA A 233 -24.71 -4.22 3.41
CA ALA A 233 -25.89 -4.29 4.28
C ALA A 233 -26.04 -3.25 5.43
N GLY A 234 -26.91 -2.26 5.19
CA GLY A 234 -27.94 -1.81 6.14
C GLY A 234 -27.56 -0.87 7.29
N ASP A 235 -26.29 -0.75 7.65
CA ASP A 235 -25.84 0.12 8.75
C ASP A 235 -24.71 1.03 8.22
N PRO A 236 -24.75 2.36 8.37
CA PRO A 236 -23.68 3.24 7.93
C PRO A 236 -22.43 2.98 8.79
N VAL A 237 -21.58 2.04 8.34
CA VAL A 237 -20.27 1.75 8.93
C VAL A 237 -19.48 3.07 9.08
N LEU A 238 -19.68 4.01 8.16
CA LEU A 238 -19.16 5.36 8.16
C LEU A 238 -20.27 6.38 8.45
N SER A 239 -20.47 6.71 9.73
CA SER A 239 -21.24 7.90 10.11
C SER A 239 -20.40 9.18 9.92
N TYR A 240 -21.05 10.34 9.78
CA TYR A 240 -20.35 11.63 9.71
C TYR A 240 -19.35 11.81 10.85
N LEU A 241 -19.74 11.44 12.08
CA LEU A 241 -18.86 11.50 13.24
C LEU A 241 -17.61 10.61 13.07
N ARG A 242 -17.77 9.39 12.55
CA ARG A 242 -16.64 8.48 12.30
C ARG A 242 -15.71 9.01 11.22
N ILE A 243 -16.26 9.58 10.15
CA ILE A 243 -15.45 10.19 9.08
C ILE A 243 -14.61 11.35 9.65
N VAL A 244 -15.21 12.22 10.46
CA VAL A 244 -14.50 13.33 11.11
C VAL A 244 -13.44 12.83 12.10
N LEU A 245 -13.74 11.77 12.87
CA LEU A 245 -12.76 11.15 13.76
C LEU A 245 -11.62 10.50 13.00
N VAL A 246 -11.89 9.78 11.90
CA VAL A 246 -10.86 9.22 11.01
C VAL A 246 -9.95 10.33 10.51
N LEU A 247 -10.52 11.42 9.98
CA LEU A 247 -9.79 12.58 9.48
C LEU A 247 -8.85 13.16 10.55
N PHE A 248 -9.37 13.41 11.74
CA PHE A 248 -8.59 14.02 12.81
C PHE A 248 -7.50 13.09 13.35
N VAL A 249 -7.87 11.85 13.69
CA VAL A 249 -6.94 10.85 14.23
C VAL A 249 -5.87 10.49 13.21
N GLY A 250 -6.25 10.37 11.93
CA GLY A 250 -5.33 10.03 10.87
C GLY A 250 -4.34 11.14 10.54
N LEU A 251 -4.76 12.41 10.57
CA LEU A 251 -3.85 13.53 10.41
C LEU A 251 -2.86 13.61 11.58
N LEU A 252 -3.32 13.41 12.82
CA LEU A 252 -2.44 13.27 13.98
C LEU A 252 -1.47 12.10 13.84
N ALA A 253 -1.94 10.94 13.38
CA ALA A 253 -1.11 9.75 13.18
C ALA A 253 0.04 10.03 12.20
N SER A 254 -0.27 10.71 11.10
CA SER A 254 0.72 11.08 10.10
C SER A 254 1.74 12.08 10.63
N LEU A 255 1.31 13.09 11.39
CA LEU A 255 2.24 14.01 12.07
C LEU A 255 3.11 13.29 13.10
N VAL A 256 2.56 12.35 13.87
CA VAL A 256 3.33 11.53 14.82
C VAL A 256 4.34 10.66 14.07
N GLY A 257 3.94 10.04 12.96
CA GLY A 257 4.84 9.32 12.07
C GLY A 257 5.97 10.22 11.56
N GLY A 258 5.62 11.44 11.13
CA GLY A 258 6.58 12.45 10.69
C GLY A 258 7.59 12.79 11.77
N TYR A 259 7.13 13.11 12.97
CA TYR A 259 7.99 13.39 14.12
C TYR A 259 8.94 12.24 14.46
N VAL A 260 8.46 10.98 14.41
CA VAL A 260 9.32 9.81 14.64
C VAL A 260 10.35 9.64 13.52
N GLY A 261 9.95 9.87 12.27
CA GLY A 261 10.85 9.84 11.11
C GLY A 261 11.99 10.85 11.23
N GLU A 262 11.68 12.11 11.55
CA GLU A 262 12.67 13.18 11.77
C GLU A 262 13.68 12.80 12.86
N ARG A 263 13.19 12.26 13.99
CA ARG A 263 14.06 11.86 15.11
C ARG A 263 15.04 10.77 14.71
N MET A 264 14.57 9.78 13.97
CA MET A 264 15.40 8.68 13.47
C MET A 264 16.41 9.18 12.45
N GLN A 265 16.03 10.12 11.58
CA GLN A 265 16.96 10.73 10.62
C GLN A 265 18.09 11.48 11.35
N ILE A 266 17.77 12.29 12.35
CA ILE A 266 18.76 13.00 13.19
C ILE A 266 19.73 12.02 13.89
N GLU A 267 19.24 10.86 14.32
CA GLU A 267 20.07 9.84 14.96
C GLU A 267 21.05 9.17 13.98
N VAL A 268 20.61 8.93 12.74
CA VAL A 268 21.43 8.28 11.70
C VAL A 268 22.41 9.24 11.03
N GLU A 269 22.00 10.48 10.73
CA GLU A 269 22.81 11.46 9.99
C GLU A 269 23.60 12.40 10.91
N GLY A 270 23.30 12.38 12.21
CA GLY A 270 23.78 13.37 13.16
C GLY A 270 22.94 14.65 13.11
N ARG A 271 22.93 15.41 14.20
CA ARG A 271 22.19 16.67 14.27
C ARG A 271 22.73 17.62 13.20
N PRO A 272 21.91 18.16 12.28
CA PRO A 272 22.36 19.27 11.46
C PRO A 272 22.86 20.39 12.38
N PRO A 273 23.91 21.14 11.99
CA PRO A 273 24.34 22.29 12.76
C PRO A 273 23.11 23.16 13.02
N ALA A 274 22.89 23.52 14.29
CA ALA A 274 21.83 24.45 14.64
C ALA A 274 22.17 25.78 13.98
N ASP A 275 21.49 26.10 12.89
CA ASP A 275 21.64 27.40 12.26
C ASP A 275 21.17 28.49 13.23
N VAL A 276 22.03 29.51 13.29
CA VAL A 276 21.95 30.76 14.05
C VAL A 276 20.82 31.65 13.56
#